data_AF-A0A382ZNG4-F1
#
_entry.id   AF-A0A382ZNG4-F1
#
_cell.length_a   1.000
_cell.length_b   1.000
_cell.length_c   1.000
_cell.angle_alpha   90.00
_cell.angle_beta   90.00
_cell.angle_gamma   90.00
#
_symmetry.space_group_name_H-M   'P 1'
#
loop_
_entity.id
_entity.type
_entity.pdbx_description
1 polymer ?
#
loop_
_entity_poly.entity_id
_entity_poly.type
_entity_poly.pdbx_seq_one_letter_code
_entity_poly.pdbx_strand_id
1 'polypeptide(L)' 'MSTISLSLDEIYDLAKKTLLFNGCDEENANILSDTIMRAERDGSLSHGLFRLPSYVAALKS' A
#
# COMPACT_ATOMS: atom_id res chain seq x y z
N MET A 1 21.22 -9.28 1.93
CA MET A 1 19.98 -8.60 1.50
C MET A 1 20.22 -7.11 1.57
N SER A 2 19.95 -6.38 0.50
CA SER A 2 19.97 -4.91 0.52
C SER A 2 18.58 -4.41 0.89
N THR A 3 18.50 -3.42 1.77
CA THR A 3 17.27 -2.70 2.05
C THR A 3 17.29 -1.35 1.34
N ILE A 4 16.10 -0.79 1.13
CA ILE A 4 15.91 0.57 0.59
C ILE A 4 15.06 1.32 1.62
N SER A 5 15.47 2.53 1.97
CA SER A 5 14.67 3.40 2.83
C SER A 5 13.63 4.12 1.98
N LEU A 6 12.38 4.08 2.43
CA LEU A 6 11.28 4.86 1.87
C LEU A 6 10.75 5.79 2.95
N SER A 7 10.41 7.01 2.55
CA SER A 7 9.59 7.92 3.36
C SER A 7 8.13 7.42 3.41
N LEU A 8 7.36 7.94 4.38
CA LEU A 8 5.94 7.63 4.49
C LEU A 8 5.16 8.05 3.25
N ASP A 9 5.49 9.21 2.67
CA ASP A 9 4.86 9.71 1.45
C ASP A 9 5.15 8.79 0.26
N GLU A 10 6.37 8.27 0.14
CA GLU A 10 6.71 7.29 -0.90
C GLU A 10 5.96 5.97 -0.74
N ILE A 11 5.73 5.52 0.50
CA ILE A 11 4.93 4.33 0.80
C ILE A 11 3.46 4.54 0.39
N TYR A 12 2.89 5.69 0.76
CA TYR A 12 1.53 6.07 0.38
C TYR A 12 1.39 6.13 -1.14
N ASP A 13 2.30 6.84 -1.82
CA ASP A 13 2.28 7.00 -3.27
C ASP A 13 2.42 5.67 -4.00
N LEU A 14 3.30 4.79 -3.53
CA LEU A 14 3.51 3.46 -4.09
C LEU A 14 2.23 2.62 -3.99
N ALA A 15 1.62 2.59 -2.81
CA ALA A 15 0.37 1.87 -2.59
C ALA A 15 -0.76 2.43 -3.47
N LYS A 16 -0.93 3.76 -3.50
CA LYS A 16 -2.01 4.42 -4.25
C LYS A 16 -1.87 4.18 -5.73
N LYS A 17 -0.68 4.40 -6.30
CA LYS A 17 -0.39 4.17 -7.72
C LYS A 17 -0.63 2.70 -8.09
N THR A 18 -0.22 1.77 -7.24
CA THR A 18 -0.42 0.33 -7.47
C THR A 18 -1.91 -0.04 -7.47
N LEU A 19 -2.69 0.45 -6.51
CA LEU A 19 -4.13 0.17 -6.40
C LEU A 19 -4.90 0.75 -7.59
N LEU A 20 -4.68 2.03 -7.92
CA LEU A 20 -5.31 2.69 -9.08
C LEU A 20 -4.97 1.97 -10.39
N PHE A 21 -3.70 1.59 -10.57
CA PHE A 21 -3.26 0.86 -11.77
C PHE A 21 -3.97 -0.49 -11.92
N ASN A 22 -4.35 -1.14 -10.81
CA ASN A 22 -5.07 -2.40 -10.81
C ASN A 22 -6.61 -2.25 -10.78
N GLY A 23 -7.13 -1.04 -11.04
CA GLY A 23 -8.56 -0.79 -11.20
C GLY A 23 -9.31 -0.50 -9.91
N CYS A 24 -8.62 -0.22 -8.80
CA CYS A 24 -9.25 0.33 -7.60
C CYS A 24 -9.75 1.76 -7.89
N ASP A 25 -10.90 2.13 -7.34
CA ASP A 25 -11.35 3.52 -7.37
C ASP A 25 -10.51 4.42 -6.46
N GLU A 26 -10.62 5.73 -6.66
CA GLU A 26 -9.78 6.71 -5.98
C GLU A 26 -10.03 6.78 -4.46
N GLU A 27 -11.28 6.64 -4.02
CA GLU A 27 -11.62 6.71 -2.60
C GLU A 27 -11.01 5.52 -1.84
N ASN A 28 -11.23 4.31 -2.33
CA ASN A 28 -10.67 3.10 -1.72
C ASN A 28 -9.15 3.06 -1.83
N ALA A 29 -8.57 3.50 -2.96
CA ALA A 29 -7.12 3.58 -3.11
C ALA A 29 -6.50 4.56 -2.09
N ASN A 30 -7.13 5.70 -1.83
CA ASN A 30 -6.68 6.66 -0.82
C ASN A 30 -6.69 6.05 0.59
N ILE A 31 -7.80 5.42 0.99
CA ILE A 31 -8.00 4.87 2.34
C ILE A 31 -7.02 3.71 2.60
N LEU A 32 -6.89 2.78 1.65
CA LEU A 32 -5.97 1.65 1.79
C LEU A 32 -4.51 2.10 1.82
N SER A 33 -4.14 3.11 1.04
CA SER A 33 -2.77 3.63 1.02
C SER A 33 -2.40 4.35 2.31
N ASP A 34 -3.32 5.13 2.90
CA ASP A 34 -3.12 5.73 4.23
C ASP A 34 -3.02 4.66 5.32
N THR A 35 -3.84 3.60 5.25
CA THR A 35 -3.77 2.47 6.18
C THR A 35 -2.42 1.75 6.10
N ILE A 36 -1.96 1.43 4.89
CA ILE A 36 -0.66 0.80 4.64
C ILE A 36 0.49 1.68 5.17
N MET A 37 0.48 2.97 4.86
CA MET A 37 1.49 3.92 5.32
C MET A 37 1.55 4.00 6.86
N ARG A 38 0.40 4.07 7.52
CA ARG A 38 0.33 4.09 9.00
C ARG A 38 0.83 2.79 9.61
N ALA A 39 0.51 1.65 9.01
CA ALA A 39 1.02 0.36 9.47
C ALA A 39 2.55 0.28 9.36
N GLU A 40 3.15 0.79 8.28
CA GLU A 40 4.61 0.89 8.15
C GLU A 40 5.21 1.85 9.18
N ARG A 41 4.62 3.05 9.36
CA ARG A 41 5.05 4.04 10.37
C ARG A 41 5.09 3.44 11.78
N ASP A 42 4.06 2.66 12.12
CA ASP A 42 3.86 2.11 13.45
C ASP A 42 4.54 0.73 13.64
N GLY A 43 5.30 0.24 12.65
CA GLY A 43 6.04 -1.02 12.72
C GLY A 43 5.16 -2.28 12.59
N SER A 44 3.91 -2.14 12.18
CA SER A 44 2.95 -3.22 11.95
C SER A 44 3.14 -3.86 10.57
N LEU A 45 4.33 -4.41 10.31
CA LEU A 45 4.79 -4.82 8.97
C LEU A 45 3.86 -5.79 8.24
N SER A 46 3.19 -6.70 8.95
CA SER A 46 2.22 -7.66 8.36
C SER A 46 0.92 -7.01 7.88
N HIS A 47 0.72 -5.73 8.18
CA HIS A 47 -0.43 -4.91 7.77
C HIS A 47 -0.03 -3.72 6.87
N GLY A 48 1.26 -3.53 6.60
CA GLY A 48 1.79 -2.50 5.70
C GLY A 48 1.86 -2.96 4.24
N LEU A 49 2.98 -2.65 3.57
CA LEU A 49 3.22 -2.99 2.15
C LEU A 49 3.12 -4.49 1.88
N PHE A 50 3.36 -5.32 2.91
CA PHE A 50 3.12 -6.77 2.86
C PHE A 50 1.71 -7.13 2.36
N ARG A 51 0.68 -6.32 2.67
CA ARG A 51 -0.72 -6.59 2.27
C ARG A 51 -1.05 -6.17 0.85
N LEU A 52 -0.25 -5.28 0.24
CA LEU A 52 -0.55 -4.69 -1.07
C LEU A 52 -0.79 -5.73 -2.18
N PRO A 53 0.01 -6.81 -2.31
CA PRO A 53 -0.25 -7.86 -3.30
C PRO A 53 -1.59 -8.58 -3.09
N SER A 54 -2.02 -8.79 -1.85
CA SER A 54 -3.31 -9.43 -1.54
C SER A 54 -4.49 -8.53 -1.92
N TYR A 55 -4.39 -7.21 -1.72
CA TYR A 55 -5.41 -6.27 -2.19
C TYR A 55 -5.51 -6.27 -3.71
N VAL A 56 -4.38 -6.30 -4.42
CA VAL A 56 -4.38 -6.43 -5.89
C VAL A 56 -5.01 -7.72 -6.37
N ALA A 57 -4.76 -8.85 -5.70
CA ALA A 57 -5.39 -10.12 -6.03
C ALA A 57 -6.91 -10.09 -5.82
N ALA A 58 -7.38 -9.47 -4.74
CA ALA A 58 -8.80 -9.33 -4.43
C ALA A 58 -9.56 -8.50 -5.48
N LEU A 59 -8.95 -7.45 -6.05
CA LEU A 59 -9.56 -6.64 -7.12
C LEU A 59 -9.75 -7.41 -8.44
N LYS A 60 -9.05 -8.53 -8.64
CA LYS A 60 -9.07 -9.33 -9.87
C LYS A 60 -9.92 -10.59 -9.78
N SER A 61 -10.64 -10.78 -8.66
CA SER A 61 -11.51 -11.93 -8.38
C SER A 61 -12.96 -11.58 -8.67
#